data_AF-A0A7J7ZAD7-F1
#
_entry.id   AF-A0A7J7ZAD7-F1
#
_cell.length_a   1.000
_cell.length_b   1.000
_cell.length_c   1.000
_cell.angle_alpha   90.00
_cell.angle_beta   90.00
_cell.angle_gamma   90.00
#
_symmetry.space_group_name_H-M   'P 1'
#
loop_
_entity.id
_entity.type
_entity.pdbx_description
1 polymer ?
#
loop_
_entity_poly.entity_id
_entity_poly.type
_entity_poly.pdbx_seq_one_letter_code
_entity_poly.pdbx_strand_id
1 'polypeptide(L)'
;MTLRCAEPSGNGAEGTRSQWGTAGSAEEPSPEAARLAKALRELSQTAGPTNLRIEYQDGKFRLDSIICVKSKLKQFDSVVHLIDYYVQMCKDKRTGPEAPRNGTVHLYLTKPLYTSAPPLQHLCRLTINKCTGAIWGLPLPTRLKDYLEEYKFQV
;
A
#
# COMPACT_ATOMS: atom_id res chain seq x y z
N MET A 1 -14.24 -3.82 8.77
CA MET A 1 -12.82 -3.69 9.16
C MET A 1 -12.37 -2.30 8.79
N THR A 2 -11.92 -1.50 9.75
CA THR A 2 -11.60 -0.07 9.55
C THR A 2 -10.08 0.09 9.49
N LEU A 3 -9.57 0.57 8.35
CA LEU A 3 -8.16 0.93 8.20
C LEU A 3 -8.02 2.44 8.49
N ARG A 4 -7.27 2.81 9.52
CA ARG A 4 -6.96 4.22 9.86
C ARG A 4 -5.46 4.46 9.65
N CYS A 5 -5.02 5.39 8.83
CA CYS A 5 -3.58 5.67 8.73
C CYS A 5 -3.09 6.41 9.98
N ALA A 6 -2.00 5.92 10.59
CA ALA A 6 -1.32 6.59 11.71
C ALA A 6 -0.25 7.56 11.18
N GLU A 7 -0.11 8.70 11.85
CA GLU A 7 0.89 9.74 11.53
C GLU A 7 2.31 9.34 11.98
N PRO A 8 3.39 9.85 11.35
CA PRO A 8 4.74 9.52 11.73
C PRO A 8 5.15 10.31 12.99
N SER A 9 5.40 9.58 14.07
CA SER A 9 6.05 10.05 15.29
C SER A 9 7.51 10.39 15.01
N GLY A 10 7.91 11.63 15.27
CA GLY A 10 9.32 12.02 15.36
C GLY A 10 9.95 11.47 16.64
N ASN A 11 11.23 11.08 16.57
CA ASN A 11 12.25 11.37 17.57
C ASN A 11 13.63 10.86 17.11
N GLY A 12 14.66 11.64 17.44
CA GLY A 12 16.00 11.57 16.87
C GLY A 12 16.98 10.59 17.52
N ALA A 13 18.22 10.63 17.00
CA ALA A 13 19.43 10.18 17.68
C ALA A 13 20.67 10.91 17.10
N GLU A 14 21.43 11.52 18.02
CA GLU A 14 22.87 11.83 18.01
C GLU A 14 23.70 10.62 17.51
N GLY A 15 24.92 10.66 16.96
CA GLY A 15 25.91 11.67 16.62
C GLY A 15 27.16 10.93 16.12
N THR A 16 27.95 11.49 15.20
CA THR A 16 29.40 11.20 15.08
C THR A 16 30.07 12.22 14.17
N ARG A 17 31.13 12.83 14.71
CA ARG A 17 31.99 13.86 14.15
C ARG A 17 32.93 13.28 13.10
N SER A 18 32.99 13.89 11.92
CA SER A 18 34.22 13.95 11.10
C SER A 18 34.17 15.19 10.21
N GLN A 19 35.26 15.94 10.32
CA GLN A 19 35.50 17.27 9.81
C GLN A 19 36.15 17.14 8.44
N TRP A 20 35.64 17.84 7.40
CA TRP A 20 36.39 18.42 6.28
C TRP A 20 35.54 19.58 5.71
N GLY A 21 36.13 20.77 5.66
CA GLY A 21 35.48 21.97 5.16
C GLY A 21 35.46 22.00 3.64
N THR A 22 34.30 22.28 3.07
CA THR A 22 34.13 23.03 1.82
C THR A 22 32.76 23.69 1.91
N ALA A 23 32.71 25.01 1.67
CA ALA A 23 31.48 25.78 1.69
C ALA A 23 30.52 25.27 0.61
N GLY A 24 29.55 24.45 1.00
CA GLY A 24 28.38 24.11 0.21
C GLY A 24 27.19 24.71 0.92
N SER A 25 26.52 25.67 0.27
CA SER A 25 25.19 26.11 0.69
C SER A 25 24.36 24.88 1.02
N ALA A 26 23.75 24.85 2.21
CA ALA A 26 22.60 23.99 2.42
C ALA A 26 21.64 24.32 1.27
N GLU A 27 21.52 23.41 0.33
CA GLU A 27 20.58 23.54 -0.77
C GLU A 27 19.20 23.38 -0.14
N GLU A 28 18.71 24.50 0.40
CA GLU A 28 17.35 24.66 0.88
C GLU A 28 16.45 24.13 -0.22
N PRO A 29 15.60 23.12 0.07
CA PRO A 29 14.79 22.50 -0.96
C PRO A 29 13.98 23.61 -1.63
N SER A 30 14.13 23.72 -2.96
CA SER A 30 13.49 24.75 -3.77
C SER A 30 12.05 24.99 -3.27
N PRO A 31 11.60 26.25 -3.14
CA PRO A 31 10.24 26.56 -2.69
C PRO A 31 9.19 25.86 -3.54
N GLU A 32 9.51 25.47 -4.78
CA GLU A 32 8.69 24.61 -5.62
C GLU A 32 8.62 23.16 -5.12
N ALA A 33 9.75 22.54 -4.75
CA ALA A 33 9.79 21.19 -4.19
C ALA A 33 9.07 21.09 -2.84
N ALA A 34 9.19 22.11 -1.99
CA ALA A 34 8.44 22.21 -0.73
C ALA A 34 6.93 22.39 -0.97
N ARG A 35 6.54 23.19 -1.98
CA ARG A 35 5.14 23.37 -2.39
C ARG A 35 4.57 22.10 -3.00
N LEU A 36 5.34 21.35 -3.77
CA LEU A 36 4.95 20.05 -4.33
C LEU A 36 4.81 19.00 -3.22
N ALA A 37 5.72 18.95 -2.26
CA ALA A 37 5.62 18.05 -1.10
C ALA A 37 4.41 18.38 -0.23
N LYS A 38 4.14 19.67 0.01
CA LYS A 38 2.95 20.15 0.72
C LYS A 38 1.67 19.84 -0.04
N ALA A 39 1.63 20.10 -1.35
CA ALA A 39 0.49 19.79 -2.21
C ALA A 39 0.23 18.27 -2.29
N LEU A 40 1.26 17.43 -2.34
CA LEU A 40 1.12 15.97 -2.30
C LEU A 40 0.60 15.47 -0.95
N ARG A 41 1.00 16.13 0.16
CA ARG A 41 0.47 15.85 1.51
C ARG A 41 -0.99 16.27 1.65
N GLU A 42 -1.33 17.46 1.14
CA GLU A 42 -2.68 18.01 1.14
C GLU A 42 -3.63 17.21 0.22
N LEU A 43 -3.18 16.75 -0.95
CA LEU A 43 -3.99 15.94 -1.87
C LEU A 43 -4.36 14.57 -1.26
N SER A 44 -3.51 14.03 -0.38
CA SER A 44 -3.87 12.85 0.44
C SER A 44 -4.78 13.19 1.62
N GLN A 45 -4.90 14.45 2.02
CA GLN A 45 -5.64 14.91 3.21
C GLN A 45 -7.00 15.54 2.92
N THR A 46 -7.31 15.98 1.69
CA THR A 46 -8.53 16.78 1.42
C THR A 46 -9.84 15.99 1.34
N ALA A 47 -9.81 14.67 1.21
CA ALA A 47 -10.99 13.82 1.39
C ALA A 47 -10.73 12.95 2.61
N GLY A 48 -11.44 13.21 3.70
CA GLY A 48 -11.31 12.43 4.94
C GLY A 48 -11.56 10.92 4.75
N PRO A 49 -11.45 10.14 5.83
CA PRO A 49 -11.65 8.69 5.78
C PRO A 49 -12.96 8.32 5.06
N THR A 50 -12.84 7.58 3.96
CA THR A 50 -13.98 7.10 3.19
C THR A 50 -14.18 5.61 3.46
N ASN A 51 -15.43 5.19 3.69
CA ASN A 51 -15.76 3.79 3.90
C ASN A 51 -16.29 3.18 2.61
N LEU A 52 -15.74 2.02 2.23
CA LEU A 52 -16.21 1.23 1.11
C LEU A 52 -16.72 -0.11 1.61
N ARG A 53 -17.89 -0.53 1.13
CA ARG A 53 -18.46 -1.83 1.47
C ARG A 53 -17.89 -2.91 0.53
N ILE A 54 -17.70 -4.10 1.08
CA ILE A 54 -17.39 -5.31 0.32
C ILE A 54 -18.67 -6.14 0.25
N GLU A 55 -19.10 -6.48 -0.95
CA GLU A 55 -20.26 -7.33 -1.21
C GLU A 55 -19.81 -8.79 -1.35
N TYR A 56 -20.65 -9.70 -0.87
CA TYR A 56 -20.48 -11.14 -1.06
C TYR A 56 -21.75 -11.73 -1.66
N GLN A 57 -21.65 -12.25 -2.89
CA GLN A 57 -22.75 -12.90 -3.61
C GLN A 57 -22.18 -14.04 -4.46
N ASP A 58 -22.93 -15.13 -4.57
CA ASP A 58 -22.57 -16.30 -5.40
C ASP A 58 -21.16 -16.87 -5.13
N GLY A 59 -20.74 -16.84 -3.85
CA GLY A 59 -19.41 -17.33 -3.46
C GLY A 59 -18.27 -16.35 -3.74
N LYS A 60 -18.54 -15.14 -4.21
CA LYS A 60 -17.53 -14.17 -4.64
C LYS A 60 -17.62 -12.85 -3.88
N PHE A 61 -16.46 -12.25 -3.64
CA PHE A 61 -16.28 -10.92 -3.06
C PHE A 61 -16.05 -9.86 -4.14
N ARG A 62 -16.64 -8.68 -3.97
CA ARG A 62 -16.41 -7.50 -4.82
C ARG A 62 -16.58 -6.20 -4.03
N LEU A 63 -16.09 -5.08 -4.55
CA LEU A 63 -16.39 -3.77 -3.98
C LEU A 63 -17.82 -3.34 -4.32
N ASP A 64 -18.42 -2.55 -3.44
CA ASP A 64 -19.74 -1.99 -3.67
C ASP A 64 -19.77 -1.09 -4.91
N SER A 65 -20.73 -1.38 -5.78
CA SER A 65 -20.91 -0.76 -7.08
C SER A 65 -21.52 0.64 -7.04
N ILE A 66 -21.99 1.09 -5.87
CA ILE A 66 -22.56 2.43 -5.69
C ILE A 66 -21.46 3.51 -5.74
N ILE A 67 -20.22 3.16 -5.36
CA ILE A 67 -19.11 4.11 -5.22
C ILE A 67 -18.05 3.92 -6.33
N CYS A 68 -17.99 2.72 -6.91
CA CYS A 68 -17.06 2.37 -7.98
C CYS A 68 -17.79 2.05 -9.29
N VAL A 69 -17.29 2.54 -10.42
CA VAL A 69 -17.87 2.31 -11.75
C VAL A 69 -18.01 0.79 -12.02
N LYS A 70 -19.26 0.31 -12.13
CA LYS A 70 -19.66 -1.11 -12.27
C LYS A 70 -18.88 -1.90 -13.32
N SER A 71 -18.51 -1.26 -14.43
CA SER A 71 -17.88 -1.93 -15.58
C SER A 71 -16.44 -2.39 -15.34
N LYS A 72 -15.84 -2.11 -14.17
CA LYS A 72 -14.45 -2.50 -13.83
C LYS A 72 -14.31 -3.29 -12.53
N LEU A 73 -15.42 -3.67 -11.87
CA LEU A 73 -15.35 -4.34 -10.58
C LEU A 73 -15.12 -5.84 -10.75
N LYS A 74 -13.93 -6.29 -10.32
CA LYS A 74 -13.58 -7.70 -10.32
C LYS A 74 -14.20 -8.43 -9.14
N GLN A 75 -14.46 -9.72 -9.37
CA GLN A 75 -14.94 -10.66 -8.37
C GLN A 75 -13.81 -11.60 -7.95
N PHE A 76 -13.75 -11.94 -6.67
CA PHE A 76 -12.67 -12.73 -6.10
C PHE A 76 -13.21 -13.80 -5.15
N ASP A 77 -12.55 -14.95 -5.09
CA ASP A 77 -12.86 -16.00 -4.10
C ASP A 77 -12.33 -15.69 -2.69
N SER A 78 -11.45 -14.69 -2.57
CA SER A 78 -10.85 -14.28 -1.30
C SER A 78 -10.88 -12.76 -1.15
N VAL A 79 -11.29 -12.29 0.03
CA VAL A 79 -11.22 -10.87 0.39
C VAL A 79 -9.79 -10.37 0.35
N VAL A 80 -8.83 -11.18 0.80
CA VAL A 80 -7.42 -10.77 0.80
C VAL A 80 -6.92 -10.61 -0.64
N HIS A 81 -7.32 -11.51 -1.55
CA HIS A 81 -7.01 -11.37 -2.96
C HIS A 81 -7.62 -10.10 -3.57
N LEU A 82 -8.86 -9.76 -3.21
CA LEU A 82 -9.49 -8.51 -3.62
C LEU A 82 -8.65 -7.29 -3.19
N ILE A 83 -8.25 -7.24 -1.91
CA ILE A 83 -7.46 -6.13 -1.37
C ILE A 83 -6.08 -6.07 -2.03
N ASP A 84 -5.39 -7.21 -2.11
CA ASP A 84 -4.06 -7.32 -2.71
C ASP A 84 -4.06 -6.87 -4.18
N TYR A 85 -5.08 -7.26 -4.96
CA TYR A 85 -5.26 -6.82 -6.34
C TYR A 85 -5.37 -5.30 -6.45
N TYR A 86 -6.25 -4.67 -5.67
CA TYR A 86 -6.44 -3.22 -5.74
C TYR A 86 -5.24 -2.43 -5.18
N VAL A 87 -4.52 -2.98 -4.20
CA VAL A 87 -3.23 -2.41 -3.73
C VAL A 87 -2.17 -2.47 -4.83
N GLN A 88 -2.06 -3.59 -5.54
CA GLN A 88 -1.12 -3.73 -6.66
C GLN A 88 -1.50 -2.83 -7.84
N MET A 89 -2.78 -2.73 -8.18
CA MET A 89 -3.29 -1.85 -9.24
C MET A 89 -2.94 -0.37 -8.97
N CYS A 90 -2.92 0.06 -7.71
CA CYS A 90 -2.50 1.41 -7.32
C CYS A 90 -0.98 1.65 -7.36
N LYS A 91 -0.16 0.59 -7.37
CA LYS A 91 1.31 0.69 -7.48
C LYS A 91 1.79 0.83 -8.92
N ASP A 92 1.04 0.30 -9.88
CA ASP A 92 1.38 0.38 -11.30
C ASP A 92 1.26 1.82 -11.83
N LYS A 93 2.40 2.52 -11.88
CA LYS A 93 2.52 3.90 -12.37
C LYS A 93 2.15 4.11 -13.85
N ARG A 94 1.81 3.04 -14.59
CA ARG A 94 1.39 3.09 -16.00
C ARG A 94 -0.08 3.44 -16.17
N THR A 95 -0.89 3.26 -15.14
CA THR A 95 -2.21 3.88 -15.06
C THR A 95 -2.03 5.17 -14.27
N GLY A 96 -1.48 6.19 -14.93
CA GLY A 96 -1.60 7.56 -14.41
C GLY A 96 -3.07 7.85 -14.11
N PRO A 97 -3.39 8.77 -13.18
CA PRO A 97 -4.76 9.20 -12.97
C PRO A 97 -5.25 9.82 -14.28
N GLU A 98 -5.93 9.02 -15.11
CA GLU A 98 -6.91 9.53 -16.06
C GLU A 98 -7.78 10.47 -15.23
N ALA A 99 -7.75 11.76 -15.59
CA ALA A 99 -8.48 12.79 -14.85
C ALA A 99 -9.91 12.29 -14.62
N PRO A 100 -10.42 12.31 -13.38
CA PRO A 100 -11.75 11.81 -13.09
C PRO A 100 -12.74 12.50 -14.02
N ARG A 101 -13.32 11.75 -14.95
CA ARG A 101 -14.50 12.18 -15.67
C ARG A 101 -15.60 12.29 -14.62
N ASN A 102 -15.88 13.52 -14.21
CA ASN A 102 -16.98 14.03 -13.40
C ASN A 102 -17.66 12.98 -12.49
N GLY A 103 -17.32 12.98 -11.20
CA GLY A 103 -18.04 12.24 -10.15
C GLY A 103 -17.52 10.84 -9.81
N THR A 104 -16.42 10.39 -10.40
CA THR A 104 -15.82 9.08 -10.07
C THR A 104 -14.86 9.20 -8.88
N VAL A 105 -15.13 8.47 -7.79
CA VAL A 105 -14.19 8.32 -6.68
C VAL A 105 -13.08 7.36 -7.10
N HIS A 106 -11.82 7.84 -7.13
CA HIS A 106 -10.68 6.96 -7.37
C HIS A 106 -10.36 6.18 -6.09
N LEU A 107 -10.51 4.85 -6.15
CA LEU A 107 -10.04 3.96 -5.10
C LEU A 107 -8.51 4.01 -5.03
N TYR A 108 -7.97 4.32 -3.85
CA TYR A 108 -6.54 4.28 -3.60
C TYR A 108 -6.24 3.47 -2.35
N LEU A 109 -5.66 2.27 -2.52
CA LEU A 109 -5.21 1.40 -1.43
C LEU A 109 -3.69 1.30 -1.47
N THR A 110 -3.03 1.61 -0.35
CA THR A 110 -1.57 1.65 -0.28
C THR A 110 -0.99 0.66 0.73
N LYS A 111 -1.27 0.90 2.01
CA LYS A 111 -0.74 0.13 3.12
C LYS A 111 -1.87 -0.19 4.09
N PRO A 112 -1.96 -1.43 4.59
CA PRO A 112 -2.90 -1.76 5.64
C PRO A 112 -2.47 -1.09 6.95
N LEU A 113 -3.46 -0.67 7.75
CA LEU A 113 -3.24 -0.43 9.16
C LEU A 113 -3.34 -1.75 9.91
N TYR A 114 -2.27 -2.14 10.60
CA TYR A 114 -2.30 -3.28 11.51
C TYR A 114 -2.80 -2.88 12.91
N THR A 115 -3.55 -3.76 13.55
CA THR A 115 -4.03 -3.57 14.94
C THR A 115 -2.94 -3.82 15.99
N SER A 116 -1.87 -4.52 15.61
CA SER A 116 -0.68 -4.81 16.41
C SER A 116 0.50 -5.11 15.47
N ALA A 117 1.72 -5.16 16.00
CA ALA A 117 2.89 -5.50 15.19
C ALA A 117 2.79 -6.96 14.67
N PRO A 118 2.87 -7.20 13.34
CA PRO A 118 2.86 -8.56 12.81
C PRO A 118 4.10 -9.36 13.26
N PRO A 119 4.00 -10.70 13.39
CA PRO A 119 5.14 -11.53 13.72
C PRO A 119 6.19 -11.48 12.60
N LEU A 120 7.48 -11.58 12.97
CA LEU A 120 8.59 -11.55 12.02
C LEU A 120 8.43 -12.57 10.89
N GLN A 121 7.94 -13.77 11.20
CA GLN A 121 7.70 -14.82 10.21
C GLN A 121 6.74 -14.36 9.09
N HIS A 122 5.69 -13.61 9.45
CA HIS A 122 4.73 -13.07 8.49
C HIS A 122 5.36 -11.96 7.65
N LEU A 123 6.16 -11.08 8.27
CA LEU A 123 6.90 -10.04 7.54
C LEU A 123 7.87 -10.65 6.51
N CYS A 124 8.56 -11.74 6.88
CA CYS A 124 9.39 -12.50 5.96
C CYS A 124 8.56 -13.11 4.81
N ARG A 125 7.38 -13.69 5.11
CA ARG A 125 6.45 -14.20 4.09
C ARG A 125 6.02 -13.13 3.10
N LEU A 126 5.58 -11.96 3.58
CA LEU A 126 5.20 -10.84 2.71
C LEU A 126 6.37 -10.38 1.83
N THR A 127 7.59 -10.40 2.36
CA THR A 127 8.79 -10.04 1.60
C THR A 127 9.07 -11.06 0.49
N ILE A 128 8.98 -12.36 0.79
CA ILE A 128 9.16 -13.43 -0.21
C ILE A 128 8.09 -13.34 -1.30
N ASN A 129 6.83 -13.18 -0.93
CA ASN A 129 5.70 -13.12 -1.87
C ASN A 129 5.80 -11.93 -2.84
N LYS A 130 6.45 -10.84 -2.45
CA LYS A 130 6.74 -9.69 -3.34
C LYS A 130 7.81 -10.02 -4.40
N CYS A 131 8.71 -10.95 -4.09
CA CYS A 131 9.80 -11.32 -4.99
C CYS A 131 9.44 -12.48 -5.91
N THR A 132 8.63 -13.44 -5.45
CA THR A 132 8.31 -14.63 -6.23
C THR A 132 7.02 -15.32 -5.76
N GLY A 133 6.28 -15.88 -6.71
CA GLY A 133 5.20 -16.85 -6.45
C GLY A 133 5.65 -18.31 -6.57
N ALA A 134 6.90 -18.57 -6.95
CA ALA A 134 7.44 -19.92 -7.17
C ALA A 134 7.98 -20.53 -5.87
N ILE A 135 7.08 -20.75 -4.89
CA ILE A 135 7.43 -21.21 -3.53
C ILE A 135 8.20 -22.53 -3.52
N TRP A 136 7.79 -23.49 -4.36
CA TRP A 136 8.39 -24.82 -4.40
C TRP A 136 9.83 -24.84 -4.95
N GLY A 137 10.23 -23.81 -5.69
CA GLY A 137 11.61 -23.63 -6.18
C GLY A 137 12.56 -23.05 -5.15
N LEU A 138 12.07 -22.62 -3.98
CA LEU A 138 12.91 -22.04 -2.94
C LEU A 138 13.71 -23.12 -2.18
N PRO A 139 14.95 -22.82 -1.73
CA PRO A 139 15.76 -23.73 -0.92
C PRO A 139 15.30 -23.71 0.56
N LEU A 140 14.02 -24.01 0.79
CA LEU A 140 13.39 -24.01 2.12
C LEU A 140 12.87 -25.42 2.47
N PRO A 141 12.85 -25.80 3.77
CA PRO A 141 12.14 -26.98 4.24
C PRO A 141 10.66 -26.96 3.87
N THR A 142 10.06 -28.13 3.65
CA THR A 142 8.64 -28.28 3.24
C THR A 142 7.69 -27.54 4.16
N ARG A 143 7.87 -27.61 5.49
CA ARG A 143 7.02 -26.90 6.45
C ARG A 143 6.99 -25.38 6.24
N LEU A 144 8.11 -24.79 5.81
CA LEU A 144 8.14 -23.35 5.48
C LEU A 144 7.50 -23.07 4.14
N LYS A 145 7.59 -23.99 3.16
CA LYS A 145 6.86 -23.88 1.90
C LYS A 145 5.34 -23.93 2.13
N ASP A 146 4.87 -24.86 2.96
CA ASP A 146 3.46 -24.96 3.34
C ASP A 146 2.95 -23.67 4.01
N TYR A 147 3.77 -23.08 4.90
CA TYR A 147 3.47 -21.79 5.54
C TYR A 147 3.37 -20.61 4.54
N LEU A 148 4.18 -20.62 3.48
CA LEU A 148 4.12 -19.62 2.41
C LEU A 148 2.90 -19.87 1.50
N GLU A 149 2.53 -21.13 1.26
CA GLU A 149 1.36 -21.51 0.48
C GLU A 149 0.03 -21.12 1.15
N GLU A 150 -0.02 -21.10 2.48
CA GLU A 150 -1.19 -20.67 3.25
C GLU A 150 -1.56 -19.19 3.00
N TYR A 151 -0.60 -18.36 2.59
CA TYR A 151 -0.84 -16.94 2.29
C TYR A 151 0.09 -16.44 1.19
N LYS A 152 -0.45 -16.30 -0.02
CA LYS A 152 0.30 -15.96 -1.24
C LYS A 152 0.27 -14.47 -1.61
N PHE A 153 -0.28 -13.63 -0.74
CA PHE A 153 -0.50 -12.20 -1.01
C PHE A 153 0.68 -11.35 -0.55
N GLN A 154 0.79 -10.13 -1.07
CA GLN A 154 1.91 -9.21 -0.83
C GLN A 154 1.61 -8.12 0.21
N VAL A 155 0.35 -8.03 0.65
CA VAL A 155 -0.19 -7.06 1.62
C VAL A 155 -0.41 -7.67 2.99
#